data_AF-D8S743-F1
#
_entry.id   AF-D8S743-F1
#
_cell.length_a   1.000
_cell.length_b   1.000
_cell.length_c   1.000
_cell.angle_alpha   90.00
_cell.angle_beta   90.00
_cell.angle_gamma   90.00
#
_symmetry.space_group_name_H-M   'P 1'
#
loop_
_entity.id
_entity.type
_entity.pdbx_description
1 polymer ?
#
loop_
_entity_poly.entity_id
_entity_poly.type
_entity_poly.pdbx_seq_one_letter_code
_entity_poly.pdbx_strand_id
1 'polypeptide(L)'
;IILVGHSLGGDSLTYVMERTLTKLQLLCLYIKSSSKVDAYKCSIAVNLQVITNNMAVQNSKVYFYSNGSKTPVAVAFKLYVVEDVLYHLSPSKDVILAKLLLKPRPLFKHHSAELSREKYVSIPRYFVKTTQDKLISPKLQDLMIKYNPLKWVLHVHSDHSPFFSKPAILLEYLLKVAKLHYG
;
A
#
# COMPACT_ATOMS: atom_id res chain seq x y z
N ILE A 1 -16.89 -3.75 10.86
CA ILE A 1 -16.44 -2.89 9.73
C ILE A 1 -15.33 -3.59 8.94
N ILE A 2 -15.22 -3.30 7.65
CA ILE A 2 -14.09 -3.75 6.81
C ILE A 2 -13.20 -2.55 6.56
N LEU A 3 -11.95 -2.65 6.99
CA LEU A 3 -10.94 -1.64 6.78
C LEU A 3 -10.20 -1.91 5.48
N VAL A 4 -10.11 -0.89 4.62
CA VAL A 4 -9.46 -0.98 3.31
C VAL A 4 -8.29 -0.02 3.22
N GLY A 5 -7.09 -0.54 2.95
CA GLY A 5 -5.85 0.24 2.94
C GLY A 5 -5.14 0.11 1.61
N HIS A 6 -4.83 1.24 0.98
CA HIS A 6 -4.09 1.32 -0.28
C HIS A 6 -2.66 1.81 -0.05
N SER A 7 -1.69 1.17 -0.70
CA SER A 7 -0.27 1.51 -0.63
C SER A 7 0.20 1.72 0.82
N LEU A 8 0.73 2.90 1.15
CA LEU A 8 1.14 3.29 2.51
C LEU A 8 0.00 3.26 3.54
N GLY A 9 -1.26 3.29 3.14
CA GLY A 9 -2.41 3.10 4.02
C GLY A 9 -2.39 1.75 4.73
N GLY A 10 -1.68 0.75 4.20
CA GLY A 10 -1.41 -0.51 4.90
C GLY A 10 -0.69 -0.32 6.24
N ASP A 11 0.20 0.66 6.37
CA ASP A 11 0.91 0.96 7.62
C ASP A 11 -0.07 1.53 8.68
N SER A 12 -1.03 2.34 8.25
CA SER A 12 -2.08 2.85 9.15
C SER A 12 -2.97 1.71 9.65
N LEU A 13 -3.24 0.72 8.80
CA LEU A 13 -4.03 -0.44 9.19
C LEU A 13 -3.33 -1.29 10.24
N THR A 14 -2.03 -1.51 10.13
CA THR A 14 -1.28 -2.28 11.15
C THR A 14 -1.27 -1.58 12.51
N TYR A 15 -1.22 -0.24 12.53
CA TYR A 15 -1.37 0.53 13.77
C TYR A 15 -2.74 0.30 14.44
N VAL A 16 -3.82 0.30 13.64
CA VAL A 16 -5.18 0.03 14.14
C VAL A 16 -5.31 -1.41 14.63
N MET A 17 -4.77 -2.39 13.89
CA MET A 17 -4.75 -3.79 14.29
C MET A 17 -4.16 -4.00 15.68
N GLU A 18 -3.03 -3.35 15.97
CA GLU A 18 -2.34 -3.53 17.24
C GLU A 18 -3.09 -2.91 18.43
N ARG A 19 -3.84 -1.84 18.19
CA ARG A 19 -4.54 -1.08 19.23
C ARG A 19 -5.98 -1.48 19.47
N THR A 20 -6.56 -2.32 18.61
CA THR A 20 -7.99 -2.65 18.69
C THR A 20 -8.20 -4.15 18.92
N LEU A 21 -9.05 -4.50 19.89
CA LEU A 21 -9.38 -5.89 20.25
C LEU A 21 -10.78 -6.34 19.76
N THR A 22 -11.51 -5.47 19.05
CA THR A 22 -12.88 -5.75 18.57
C THR A 22 -12.92 -6.24 17.12
N LYS A 23 -14.06 -6.82 16.71
CA LYS A 23 -14.37 -7.48 15.43
C LYS A 23 -14.07 -6.60 14.19
N LEU A 24 -12.79 -6.44 13.86
CA LEU A 24 -12.32 -5.77 12.65
C LEU A 24 -11.96 -6.82 11.59
N GLN A 25 -12.26 -6.52 10.34
CA GLN A 25 -11.82 -7.31 9.19
C GLN A 25 -11.04 -6.37 8.26
N LEU A 26 -9.99 -6.89 7.62
CA LEU A 26 -9.04 -6.07 6.88
C LEU A 26 -8.87 -6.59 5.46
N LEU A 27 -9.23 -5.76 4.48
CA LEU A 27 -8.86 -5.95 3.09
C LEU A 27 -7.78 -4.94 2.75
N CYS A 28 -6.54 -5.36 2.66
CA CYS A 28 -5.47 -4.45 2.29
C CYS A 28 -5.14 -4.63 0.82
N LEU A 29 -5.12 -3.54 0.07
CA LEU A 29 -4.55 -3.55 -1.27
C LEU A 29 -3.02 -3.71 -1.18
N TYR A 30 -2.39 -3.32 -0.06
CA TYR A 30 -0.96 -3.53 0.22
C TYR A 30 -0.70 -3.63 1.74
N ILE A 31 0.05 -4.64 2.19
CA ILE A 31 0.42 -4.83 3.61
C ILE A 31 1.93 -4.77 3.77
N LYS A 32 2.40 -3.82 4.58
CA LYS A 32 3.68 -3.98 5.26
C LYS A 32 3.50 -4.93 6.43
N SER A 33 4.23 -6.04 6.41
CA SER A 33 4.26 -6.94 7.56
C SER A 33 5.22 -6.41 8.61
N SER A 34 4.83 -6.41 9.89
CA SER A 34 5.77 -6.20 11.01
C SER A 34 5.50 -7.11 12.21
N SER A 35 5.51 -8.43 12.03
CA SER A 35 5.82 -9.37 13.12
C SER A 35 7.35 -9.56 13.30
N LYS A 36 7.82 -9.68 14.55
CA LYS A 36 9.24 -9.55 14.93
C LYS A 36 10.28 -10.51 14.26
N VAL A 37 9.90 -11.58 13.55
CA VAL A 37 10.89 -12.55 13.01
C VAL A 37 10.95 -12.60 11.47
N ASP A 38 9.81 -12.67 10.77
CA ASP A 38 9.77 -12.78 9.30
C ASP A 38 9.49 -11.46 8.58
N ALA A 39 8.94 -10.50 9.32
CA ALA A 39 8.40 -9.27 8.75
C ALA A 39 9.42 -8.12 8.71
N TYR A 40 10.43 -8.14 9.59
CA TYR A 40 11.60 -7.28 9.45
C TYR A 40 12.28 -7.51 8.09
N LYS A 41 12.42 -8.78 7.68
CA LYS A 41 12.96 -9.16 6.36
C LYS A 41 12.07 -8.70 5.21
N CYS A 42 10.75 -8.85 5.30
CA CYS A 42 9.81 -8.40 4.25
C CYS A 42 9.74 -6.86 4.13
N SER A 43 9.61 -6.15 5.25
CA SER A 43 9.57 -4.70 5.31
C SER A 43 10.86 -4.10 4.78
N ILE A 44 12.01 -4.67 5.14
CA ILE A 44 13.31 -4.23 4.63
C ILE A 44 13.48 -4.61 3.16
N ALA A 45 13.11 -5.81 2.72
CA ALA A 45 13.23 -6.19 1.31
C ALA A 45 12.37 -5.31 0.39
N VAL A 46 11.15 -4.98 0.80
CA VAL A 46 10.24 -4.12 0.02
C VAL A 46 10.67 -2.66 0.10
N ASN A 47 11.00 -2.14 1.29
CA ASN A 47 11.51 -0.77 1.40
C ASN A 47 12.84 -0.62 0.65
N LEU A 48 13.80 -1.54 0.83
CA LEU A 48 15.06 -1.51 0.08
C LEU A 48 14.79 -1.63 -1.42
N GLN A 49 14.02 -2.59 -1.93
CA GLN A 49 13.86 -2.69 -3.40
C GLN A 49 13.05 -1.53 -4.02
N VAL A 50 11.99 -1.04 -3.37
CA VAL A 50 11.20 0.12 -3.84
C VAL A 50 12.01 1.42 -3.73
N ILE A 51 12.86 1.55 -2.71
CA ILE A 51 13.64 2.78 -2.46
C ILE A 51 14.99 2.74 -3.20
N THR A 52 15.74 1.64 -3.20
CA THR A 52 17.12 1.59 -3.69
C THR A 52 17.26 1.10 -5.13
N ASN A 53 16.34 0.26 -5.65
CA ASN A 53 16.60 -0.44 -6.92
C ASN A 53 15.72 0.00 -8.10
N ASN A 54 14.66 0.78 -7.87
CA ASN A 54 13.84 1.33 -8.95
C ASN A 54 14.16 2.82 -9.15
N MET A 55 15.17 3.10 -9.97
CA MET A 55 15.59 4.47 -10.30
C MET A 55 14.45 5.31 -10.88
N ALA A 56 13.50 4.70 -11.61
CA ALA A 56 12.33 5.42 -12.12
C ALA A 56 11.42 5.91 -10.98
N VAL A 57 11.28 5.12 -9.91
CA VAL A 57 10.53 5.50 -8.69
C VAL A 57 11.30 6.51 -7.83
N GLN A 58 12.64 6.52 -7.87
CA GLN A 58 13.41 7.56 -7.17
C GLN A 58 13.37 8.89 -7.93
N ASN A 59 13.57 8.84 -9.24
CA ASN A 59 13.52 10.01 -10.10
C ASN A 59 12.12 10.62 -10.19
N SER A 60 11.08 9.89 -9.76
CA SER A 60 9.71 10.37 -9.69
C SER A 60 9.36 11.20 -8.47
N LYS A 61 10.29 11.43 -7.53
CA LYS A 61 10.02 12.12 -6.27
C LYS A 61 10.59 13.53 -6.22
N VAL A 62 9.91 14.41 -5.49
CA VAL A 62 10.39 15.72 -5.04
C VAL A 62 10.41 15.71 -3.52
N TYR A 63 11.51 16.17 -2.93
CA TYR A 63 11.69 16.24 -1.49
C TYR A 63 11.59 17.69 -1.02
N PHE A 64 10.93 17.88 0.12
CA PHE A 64 10.73 19.17 0.76
C PHE A 64 11.53 19.21 2.07
N TYR A 65 12.16 20.34 2.36
CA TYR A 65 13.05 20.53 3.50
C TYR A 65 12.51 21.66 4.38
N SER A 66 12.60 21.49 5.70
CA SER A 66 12.36 22.60 6.64
C SER A 66 13.57 23.53 6.65
N ASN A 67 13.35 24.80 7.01
CA ASN A 67 14.31 25.91 7.00
C ASN A 67 15.77 25.51 7.30
N GLY A 68 16.59 25.31 6.27
CA GLY A 68 18.02 24.97 6.38
C GLY A 68 18.37 23.51 6.72
N SER A 69 17.38 22.63 6.89
CA SER A 69 17.60 21.19 7.15
C SER A 69 18.16 20.49 5.91
N LYS A 70 19.18 19.64 6.11
CA LYS A 70 19.66 18.69 5.08
C LYS A 70 18.82 17.41 5.01
N THR A 71 17.91 17.22 5.95
CA THR A 71 17.01 16.06 6.01
C THR A 71 15.62 16.46 5.53
N PRO A 72 15.04 15.75 4.54
CA PRO A 72 13.73 16.10 4.02
C PRO A 72 12.61 15.79 5.03
N VAL A 73 11.63 16.68 5.11
CA VAL A 73 10.45 16.59 6.00
C VAL A 73 9.19 16.12 5.28
N ALA A 74 9.16 16.20 3.95
CA ALA A 74 8.06 15.67 3.14
C ALA A 74 8.55 15.21 1.76
N VAL A 75 7.74 14.39 1.10
CA VAL A 75 7.98 13.89 -0.26
C VAL A 75 6.69 13.93 -1.07
N ALA A 76 6.78 14.34 -2.32
CA ALA A 76 5.69 14.24 -3.30
C ALA A 76 6.18 13.50 -4.55
N PHE A 77 5.26 13.07 -5.40
CA PHE A 77 5.60 12.66 -6.75
C PHE A 77 5.68 13.89 -7.68
N LYS A 78 6.59 13.86 -8.65
CA LYS A 78 6.63 14.82 -9.75
C LYS A 78 5.40 14.61 -10.63
N LEU A 79 4.58 15.65 -10.80
CA LEU A 79 3.29 15.52 -11.50
C LEU A 79 3.40 15.07 -12.96
N TYR A 80 4.55 15.28 -13.62
CA TYR A 80 4.74 14.84 -15.00
C TYR A 80 5.01 13.34 -15.15
N VAL A 81 5.29 12.60 -14.07
CA VAL A 81 5.53 11.13 -14.12
C VAL A 81 4.48 10.30 -13.37
N VAL A 82 3.55 10.94 -12.65
CA VAL A 82 2.55 10.19 -11.84
C VAL A 82 1.65 9.32 -12.69
N GLU A 83 1.38 9.74 -13.93
CA GLU A 83 0.60 8.95 -14.87
C GLU A 83 1.31 7.63 -15.16
N ASP A 84 2.56 7.69 -15.61
CA ASP A 84 3.34 6.50 -15.91
C ASP A 84 3.52 5.57 -14.71
N VAL A 85 3.72 6.14 -13.51
CA VAL A 85 4.07 5.35 -12.31
C VAL A 85 2.82 4.81 -11.59
N LEU A 86 1.76 5.61 -11.46
CA LEU A 86 0.61 5.30 -10.61
C LEU A 86 -0.69 5.02 -11.38
N TYR A 87 -0.83 5.56 -12.60
CA TYR A 87 -2.12 5.71 -13.26
C TYR A 87 -2.12 5.33 -14.76
N HIS A 88 -1.11 4.59 -15.24
CA HIS A 88 -0.91 4.35 -16.68
C HIS A 88 -1.99 3.47 -17.34
N LEU A 89 -2.90 2.87 -16.56
CA LEU A 89 -4.08 2.16 -17.05
C LEU A 89 -5.39 2.84 -16.58
N SER A 90 -5.29 3.99 -15.91
CA SER A 90 -6.42 4.74 -15.40
C SER A 90 -6.98 5.69 -16.46
N PRO A 91 -8.28 6.00 -16.44
CA PRO A 91 -8.88 6.96 -17.37
C PRO A 91 -8.26 8.36 -17.22
N SER A 92 -8.06 9.07 -18.34
CA SER A 92 -7.39 10.38 -18.33
C SER A 92 -8.06 11.42 -17.43
N LYS A 93 -9.39 11.38 -17.29
CA LYS A 93 -10.14 12.27 -16.38
C LYS A 93 -9.72 12.06 -14.92
N ASP A 94 -9.54 10.82 -14.50
CA ASP A 94 -9.10 10.47 -13.14
C ASP A 94 -7.62 10.84 -12.93
N VAL A 95 -6.78 10.68 -13.96
CA VAL A 95 -5.39 11.12 -13.92
C VAL A 95 -5.29 12.63 -13.72
N ILE A 96 -6.09 13.41 -14.44
CA ILE A 96 -6.15 14.88 -14.29
C ILE A 96 -6.59 15.24 -12.86
N LEU A 97 -7.66 14.63 -12.38
CA LEU A 97 -8.15 14.84 -11.02
C LEU A 97 -7.07 14.50 -9.98
N ALA A 98 -6.39 13.36 -10.13
CA ALA A 98 -5.31 12.95 -9.25
C ALA A 98 -4.16 13.98 -9.25
N LYS A 99 -3.72 14.44 -10.43
CA LYS A 99 -2.68 15.48 -10.55
C LYS A 99 -3.06 16.78 -9.83
N LEU A 100 -4.33 17.16 -9.82
CA LEU A 100 -4.83 18.34 -9.11
C LEU A 100 -4.91 18.17 -7.58
N LEU A 101 -5.10 16.93 -7.10
CA LEU A 101 -5.32 16.64 -5.68
C LEU A 101 -4.09 16.12 -4.94
N LEU A 102 -3.07 15.63 -5.66
CA LEU A 102 -1.83 15.11 -5.05
C LEU A 102 -1.13 16.20 -4.22
N LYS A 103 -0.74 15.82 -3.00
CA LYS A 103 -0.04 16.69 -2.05
C LYS A 103 1.21 16.00 -1.51
N PRO A 104 2.21 16.78 -1.06
CA PRO A 104 3.35 16.22 -0.34
C PRO A 104 2.89 15.45 0.90
N ARG A 105 3.43 14.25 1.06
CA ARG A 105 3.27 13.45 2.27
C ARG A 105 4.42 13.72 3.22
N PRO A 106 4.17 13.97 4.51
CA PRO A 106 5.25 14.10 5.47
C PRO A 106 6.10 12.83 5.60
N LEU A 107 7.40 13.02 5.77
CA LEU A 107 8.37 11.98 6.09
C LEU A 107 8.55 11.94 7.61
N PHE A 108 7.69 11.20 8.30
CA PHE A 108 7.86 10.97 9.73
C PHE A 108 8.88 9.85 9.97
N LYS A 109 9.61 9.91 11.09
CA LYS A 109 10.26 8.70 11.63
C LYS A 109 9.14 7.69 11.86
N HIS A 110 9.10 6.66 11.03
CA HIS A 110 8.09 5.61 11.16
C HIS A 110 8.26 4.96 12.53
N HIS A 111 7.38 5.31 13.47
CA HIS A 111 7.09 4.44 14.60
C HIS A 111 6.27 3.29 14.03
N SER A 112 6.93 2.30 13.43
CA SER A 112 6.29 1.03 13.14
C SER A 112 5.68 0.57 14.46
N ALA A 113 4.36 0.43 14.51
CA ALA A 113 3.73 -0.22 15.64
C ALA A 113 4.43 -1.58 15.79
N GLU A 114 4.98 -1.85 16.97
CA GLU A 114 5.45 -3.19 17.27
C GLU A 114 4.22 -4.09 17.24
N LEU A 115 4.05 -4.86 16.17
CA LEU A 115 2.89 -5.74 16.07
C LEU A 115 3.17 -6.97 16.91
N SER A 116 2.32 -7.19 17.89
CA SER A 116 2.23 -8.45 18.60
C SER A 116 1.86 -9.55 17.60
N ARG A 117 2.53 -10.69 17.69
CA ARG A 117 2.23 -11.81 16.78
C ARG A 117 0.79 -12.25 16.97
N GLU A 118 0.30 -12.26 18.21
CA GLU A 118 -1.06 -12.69 18.54
C GLU A 118 -2.12 -11.85 17.84
N LYS A 119 -2.06 -10.51 17.93
CA LYS A 119 -3.05 -9.63 17.27
C LYS A 119 -2.86 -9.57 15.76
N TYR A 120 -1.62 -9.68 15.31
CA TYR A 120 -1.33 -9.61 13.88
C TYR A 120 -1.92 -10.78 13.09
N VAL A 121 -1.90 -11.98 13.67
CA VAL A 121 -2.45 -13.18 13.04
C VAL A 121 -3.93 -13.41 13.36
N SER A 122 -4.47 -12.79 14.42
CA SER A 122 -5.87 -12.97 14.82
C SER A 122 -6.87 -12.32 13.87
N ILE A 123 -6.46 -11.25 13.16
CA ILE A 123 -7.35 -10.54 12.24
C ILE A 123 -7.23 -11.15 10.82
N PRO A 124 -8.34 -11.58 10.19
CA PRO A 124 -8.32 -12.05 8.81
C PRO A 124 -7.85 -10.97 7.85
N ARG A 125 -6.92 -11.33 6.96
CA ARG A 125 -6.32 -10.39 5.99
C ARG A 125 -6.40 -10.91 4.58
N TYR A 126 -6.72 -10.01 3.69
CA TYR A 126 -6.86 -10.24 2.26
C TYR A 126 -5.93 -9.29 1.53
N PHE A 127 -5.37 -9.74 0.41
CA PHE A 127 -4.45 -8.95 -0.41
C PHE A 127 -4.99 -8.82 -1.83
N VAL A 128 -4.97 -7.61 -2.38
CA VAL A 128 -5.32 -7.37 -3.79
C VAL A 128 -4.05 -7.10 -4.57
N LYS A 129 -3.58 -8.09 -5.34
CA LYS A 129 -2.41 -7.97 -6.21
C LYS A 129 -2.76 -7.25 -7.49
N THR A 130 -2.05 -6.17 -7.78
CA THR A 130 -2.22 -5.35 -9.00
C THR A 130 -1.14 -5.73 -10.01
N THR A 131 -1.54 -6.44 -11.06
CA THR A 131 -0.58 -7.16 -11.93
C THR A 131 0.19 -6.27 -12.89
N GLN A 132 -0.17 -4.99 -13.05
CA GLN A 132 0.53 -4.03 -13.91
C GLN A 132 1.17 -2.89 -13.10
N ASP A 133 1.26 -3.01 -11.78
CA ASP A 133 1.81 -1.97 -10.92
C ASP A 133 3.30 -1.70 -11.20
N LYS A 134 3.60 -0.45 -11.58
CA LYS A 134 4.96 0.03 -11.88
C LYS A 134 5.67 0.64 -10.67
N LEU A 135 4.93 0.99 -9.61
CA LEU A 135 5.48 1.51 -8.37
C LEU A 135 5.92 0.36 -7.45
N ILE A 136 5.03 -0.61 -7.21
CA ILE A 136 5.27 -1.81 -6.43
C ILE A 136 5.11 -3.01 -7.37
N SER A 137 6.23 -3.42 -7.98
CA SER A 137 6.20 -4.45 -9.02
C SER A 137 5.49 -5.74 -8.57
N PRO A 138 4.85 -6.50 -9.48
CA PRO A 138 4.21 -7.76 -9.13
C PRO A 138 5.11 -8.73 -8.35
N LYS A 139 6.42 -8.75 -8.67
CA LYS A 139 7.44 -9.54 -7.97
C LYS A 139 7.63 -9.09 -6.51
N LEU A 140 7.58 -7.78 -6.24
CA LEU A 140 7.61 -7.25 -4.88
C LEU A 140 6.34 -7.61 -4.12
N GLN A 141 5.18 -7.53 -4.77
CA GLN A 141 3.92 -7.95 -4.19
C GLN A 141 3.95 -9.46 -3.85
N ASP A 142 4.58 -10.30 -4.68
CA ASP A 142 4.76 -11.73 -4.38
C ASP A 142 5.63 -11.97 -3.13
N LEU A 143 6.68 -11.18 -2.94
CA LEU A 143 7.45 -11.23 -1.68
C LEU A 143 6.59 -10.80 -0.49
N MET A 144 5.79 -9.73 -0.64
CA MET A 144 4.86 -9.29 0.41
C MET A 144 3.87 -10.42 0.75
N ILE A 145 3.28 -11.07 -0.25
CA ILE A 145 2.36 -12.20 -0.06
C ILE A 145 3.06 -13.35 0.67
N LYS A 146 4.27 -13.72 0.24
CA LYS A 146 5.04 -14.82 0.83
C LYS A 146 5.34 -14.66 2.32
N TYR A 147 5.61 -13.44 2.77
CA TYR A 147 5.97 -13.16 4.17
C TYR A 147 4.78 -12.72 5.05
N ASN A 148 3.56 -12.86 4.56
CA ASN A 148 2.35 -12.50 5.29
C ASN A 148 1.38 -13.68 5.40
N PRO A 149 0.87 -14.01 6.61
CA PRO A 149 -0.24 -14.93 6.71
C PRO A 149 -1.52 -14.26 6.20
N LEU A 150 -1.84 -14.51 4.92
CA LEU A 150 -3.02 -14.00 4.23
C LEU A 150 -4.07 -15.12 4.10
N LYS A 151 -5.35 -14.76 4.23
CA LYS A 151 -6.46 -15.67 3.94
C LYS A 151 -6.55 -15.89 2.43
N TRP A 152 -6.70 -14.82 1.65
CA TRP A 152 -6.75 -14.89 0.19
C TRP A 152 -5.94 -13.78 -0.48
N VAL A 153 -5.50 -14.09 -1.70
CA VAL A 153 -4.91 -13.14 -2.64
C VAL A 153 -5.85 -13.04 -3.83
N LEU A 154 -6.23 -11.82 -4.18
CA LEU A 154 -7.11 -11.50 -5.30
C LEU A 154 -6.30 -10.75 -6.35
N HIS A 155 -6.40 -11.12 -7.61
CA HIS A 155 -5.55 -10.56 -8.67
C HIS A 155 -6.34 -9.63 -9.57
N VAL A 156 -5.88 -8.40 -9.74
CA VAL A 156 -6.51 -7.41 -10.62
C VAL A 156 -5.53 -7.01 -11.72
N HIS A 157 -6.00 -7.02 -12.97
CA HIS A 157 -5.26 -6.43 -14.09
C HIS A 157 -5.40 -4.90 -14.09
N SER A 158 -4.72 -4.28 -13.14
CA SER A 158 -4.73 -2.83 -12.89
C SER A 158 -3.31 -2.29 -12.72
N ASP A 159 -3.18 -0.97 -12.88
CA ASP A 159 -2.05 -0.21 -12.39
C ASP A 159 -2.02 -0.15 -10.85
N HIS A 160 -1.19 0.72 -10.28
CA HIS A 160 -1.11 0.93 -8.83
C HIS A 160 -2.44 1.39 -8.20
N SER A 161 -3.39 1.86 -9.01
CA SER A 161 -4.62 2.54 -8.58
C SER A 161 -5.87 1.80 -9.09
N PRO A 162 -6.14 0.56 -8.63
CA PRO A 162 -7.28 -0.24 -9.09
C PRO A 162 -8.63 0.42 -8.87
N PHE A 163 -8.75 1.35 -7.93
CA PHE A 163 -9.94 2.16 -7.71
C PHE A 163 -10.25 3.14 -8.86
N PHE A 164 -9.28 3.42 -9.75
CA PHE A 164 -9.48 4.15 -11.00
C PHE A 164 -9.42 3.25 -12.22
N SER A 165 -8.39 2.40 -12.33
CA SER A 165 -8.21 1.58 -13.54
C SER A 165 -9.15 0.38 -13.64
N LYS A 166 -9.61 -0.19 -12.50
CA LYS A 166 -10.52 -1.35 -12.45
C LYS A 166 -11.53 -1.29 -11.28
N PRO A 167 -12.32 -0.20 -11.13
CA PRO A 167 -13.20 0.00 -9.98
C PRO A 167 -14.25 -1.09 -9.81
N ALA A 168 -14.85 -1.58 -10.91
CA ALA A 168 -15.88 -2.62 -10.85
C ALA A 168 -15.35 -3.96 -10.31
N ILE A 169 -14.16 -4.38 -10.75
CA ILE A 169 -13.52 -5.61 -10.26
C ILE A 169 -13.13 -5.45 -8.79
N LEU A 170 -12.59 -4.28 -8.42
CA LEU A 170 -12.26 -3.99 -7.03
C LEU A 170 -13.51 -4.04 -6.13
N LEU A 171 -14.64 -3.50 -6.60
CA LEU A 171 -15.92 -3.56 -5.89
C LEU A 171 -16.41 -5.00 -5.73
N GLU A 172 -16.33 -5.82 -6.78
CA GLU A 172 -16.70 -7.25 -6.68
C GLU A 172 -15.89 -7.96 -5.60
N TYR A 173 -14.58 -7.70 -5.53
CA TYR A 173 -13.69 -8.25 -4.53
C TYR A 173 -14.02 -7.78 -3.11
N LEU A 174 -14.31 -6.49 -2.95
CA LEU A 174 -14.77 -5.91 -1.69
C LEU A 174 -16.07 -6.58 -1.21
N LEU A 175 -17.05 -6.74 -2.11
CA LEU A 175 -18.33 -7.38 -1.82
C LEU A 175 -18.16 -8.87 -1.49
N LYS A 176 -17.28 -9.57 -2.20
CA LYS A 176 -16.95 -10.98 -1.91
C LYS A 176 -16.37 -11.12 -0.51
N VAL A 177 -15.43 -10.27 -0.12
CA VAL A 177 -14.89 -10.27 1.25
C VAL A 177 -15.98 -9.92 2.26
N ALA A 178 -16.83 -8.93 1.98
CA ALA A 178 -17.92 -8.58 2.87
C ALA A 178 -18.90 -9.74 3.11
N LYS A 179 -19.30 -10.46 2.06
CA LYS A 179 -20.21 -11.60 2.18
C LYS A 179 -19.66 -12.74 3.05
N LEU A 180 -18.34 -12.96 3.09
CA LEU A 180 -17.73 -14.00 3.94
C LEU A 180 -17.84 -13.72 5.44
N HIS A 181 -18.15 -12.47 5.78
CA HIS A 181 -17.98 -11.93 7.11
C HIS A 181 -19.27 -11.39 7.72
N TYR A 182 -20.26 -11.11 6.88
CA TYR A 182 -21.57 -10.59 7.26
C TYR A 182 -22.75 -11.33 6.59
N GLY A 183 -22.46 -12.36 5.78
CA GLY A 183 -23.46 -13.30 5.25
C GLY A 183 -23.51 -14.55 6.11
#